data_AF-A0A357NHF3-F1
#
_entry.id   AF-A0A357NHF3-F1
#
_cell.length_a   1.000
_cell.length_b   1.000
_cell.length_c   1.000
_cell.angle_alpha   90.00
_cell.angle_beta   90.00
_cell.angle_gamma   90.00
#
_symmetry.space_group_name_H-M   'P 1'
#
loop_
_entity.id
_entity.type
_entity.pdbx_description
1 polymer ?
#
loop_
_entity_poly.entity_id
_entity_poly.type
_entity_poly.pdbx_seq_one_letter_code
_entity_poly.pdbx_strand_id
1 'polypeptide(L)'
;LMDEPFAALDSQTKSILQLELQHIWWETKKTIIFVTHNVEEAVLLADRVVVMSANPGRIKKEFPIQLARPRQPENVDLTYLVAGIMKELKEEVEKVAKAEFDNNWRLQKNIILPSIDSDLGSGL
;
A
#
# COMPACT_ATOMS: atom_id res chain seq x y z
N LEU A 1 10.18 10.23 -12.43
CA LEU A 1 8.99 9.70 -11.74
C LEU A 1 8.59 8.43 -12.45
N MET A 2 8.33 7.34 -11.73
CA MET A 2 7.91 6.06 -12.30
C MET A 2 6.67 5.56 -11.59
N ASP A 3 5.69 5.04 -12.33
CA ASP A 3 4.48 4.43 -11.76
C ASP A 3 4.47 2.97 -12.17
N GLU A 4 4.49 2.07 -11.18
CA GLU A 4 4.58 0.62 -11.36
C GLU A 4 5.67 0.16 -12.35
N PRO A 5 6.95 0.60 -12.16
CA PRO A 5 8.01 0.43 -13.17
C PRO A 5 8.34 -1.02 -13.54
N PHE A 6 8.03 -1.98 -12.66
CA PHE A 6 8.40 -3.39 -12.83
C PHE A 6 7.18 -4.33 -12.92
N ALA A 7 5.96 -3.81 -12.94
CA ALA A 7 4.75 -4.65 -12.86
C ALA A 7 4.55 -5.55 -14.10
N ALA A 8 5.07 -5.14 -15.26
CA ALA A 8 4.92 -5.87 -16.52
C ALA A 8 6.04 -6.88 -16.81
N LEU A 9 6.99 -7.07 -15.88
CA LEU A 9 8.19 -7.86 -16.10
C LEU A 9 8.12 -9.21 -15.40
N ASP A 10 8.77 -10.22 -15.98
CA ASP A 10 9.02 -11.49 -15.31
C ASP A 10 10.06 -11.30 -14.18
N SER A 11 10.12 -12.28 -13.26
CA SER A 11 10.94 -12.20 -12.06
C SER A 11 12.44 -12.10 -12.34
N GLN A 12 12.96 -12.74 -13.40
CA GLN A 12 14.38 -12.70 -13.73
C GLN A 12 14.77 -11.33 -14.28
N THR A 13 14.02 -10.85 -15.28
CA THR A 13 14.25 -9.53 -15.89
C THR A 13 14.11 -8.42 -14.86
N LYS A 14 13.11 -8.51 -13.99
CA LYS A 14 12.90 -7.58 -12.88
C LYS A 14 14.10 -7.50 -11.93
N SER A 15 14.66 -8.64 -11.53
CA SER A 15 15.81 -8.70 -10.62
C SER A 15 17.04 -8.00 -11.22
N ILE A 16 17.28 -8.21 -12.52
CA ILE A 16 18.37 -7.56 -13.26
C ILE A 16 18.16 -6.04 -13.29
N LEU A 17 16.97 -5.58 -13.66
CA LEU A 17 16.69 -4.15 -13.77
C LEU A 17 16.71 -3.42 -12.42
N GLN A 18 16.32 -4.10 -11.34
CA GLN A 18 16.46 -3.56 -9.98
C GLN A 18 17.93 -3.34 -9.61
N LEU A 19 18.82 -4.28 -9.94
CA LEU A 19 20.25 -4.13 -9.71
C LEU A 19 20.84 -2.98 -10.53
N GLU A 20 20.50 -2.90 -11.81
CA GLU A 20 20.92 -1.80 -12.70
C GLU A 20 20.42 -0.44 -12.17
N LEU A 21 19.18 -0.36 -11.70
CA LEU A 21 18.65 0.87 -11.13
C LEU A 21 19.41 1.30 -9.88
N GLN A 22 19.79 0.36 -9.00
CA GLN A 22 20.64 0.67 -7.84
C GLN A 22 22.01 1.21 -8.27
N HIS A 23 22.60 0.62 -9.31
CA HIS A 23 23.90 1.05 -9.83
C HIS A 23 23.82 2.44 -10.48
N ILE A 24 22.85 2.69 -11.36
CA ILE A 24 22.62 4.00 -11.98
C ILE A 24 22.38 5.07 -10.92
N TRP A 25 21.58 4.76 -9.89
CA TRP A 25 21.37 5.69 -8.79
C TRP A 25 22.68 5.94 -8.03
N TRP A 26 23.48 4.89 -7.80
CA TRP A 26 24.75 5.02 -7.10
C TRP A 26 25.72 5.96 -7.81
N GLU A 27 25.80 5.90 -9.13
CA GLU A 27 26.65 6.74 -9.95
C GLU A 27 26.11 8.16 -10.13
N THR A 28 24.81 8.28 -10.43
CA THR A 28 24.22 9.56 -10.83
C THR A 28 23.71 10.39 -9.66
N LYS A 29 23.43 9.75 -8.52
CA LYS A 29 22.78 10.34 -7.32
C LYS A 29 21.49 11.11 -7.65
N LYS A 30 20.81 10.78 -8.74
CA LYS A 30 19.57 11.45 -9.13
C LYS A 30 18.46 11.16 -8.13
N THR A 31 17.61 12.15 -7.89
CA THR A 31 16.38 11.96 -7.13
C THR A 31 15.39 11.15 -7.96
N ILE A 32 15.01 9.97 -7.47
CA ILE A 32 14.02 9.10 -8.09
C ILE A 32 12.84 8.99 -7.15
N ILE A 33 11.64 9.20 -7.69
CA ILE A 33 10.38 8.90 -7.02
C ILE A 33 9.70 7.82 -7.87
N PHE A 34 9.29 6.74 -7.21
CA PHE A 34 8.48 5.72 -7.84
C PHE A 34 7.34 5.29 -6.92
N VAL A 35 6.24 4.87 -7.54
CA VAL A 35 5.05 4.32 -6.86
C VAL A 35 4.96 2.86 -7.25
N THR A 36 4.77 1.98 -6.27
CA THR A 36 4.67 0.53 -6.47
C THR A 36 3.77 -0.07 -5.40
N HIS A 37 2.99 -1.08 -5.77
CA HIS A 37 2.27 -1.94 -4.83
C HIS A 37 3.13 -3.06 -4.24
N ASN A 38 4.39 -3.20 -4.68
CA ASN A 38 5.32 -4.20 -4.17
C ASN A 38 6.22 -3.59 -3.08
N VAL A 39 6.05 -4.07 -1.85
CA VAL A 39 6.82 -3.57 -0.70
C VAL A 39 8.30 -3.96 -0.77
N GLU A 40 8.62 -5.15 -1.28
CA GLU A 40 10.01 -5.59 -1.41
C GLU A 40 10.79 -4.69 -2.37
N GLU A 41 10.20 -4.33 -3.52
CA GLU A 41 10.76 -3.34 -4.44
C GLU A 41 11.05 -2.01 -3.75
N ALA A 42 10.07 -1.51 -2.99
CA ALA A 42 10.18 -0.22 -2.31
C ALA A 42 11.35 -0.21 -1.33
N VAL A 43 11.48 -1.25 -0.50
CA VAL A 43 12.56 -1.33 0.50
C VAL A 43 13.91 -1.57 -0.17
N LEU A 44 13.96 -2.41 -1.21
CA LEU A 44 15.19 -2.70 -1.94
C LEU A 44 15.77 -1.43 -2.58
N LEU A 45 14.94 -0.62 -3.20
CA LEU A 45 15.39 0.49 -4.05
C LEU A 45 15.39 1.85 -3.36
N ALA A 46 14.50 2.12 -2.40
CA ALA A 46 14.30 3.46 -1.84
C ALA A 46 15.20 3.75 -0.64
N ASP A 47 15.50 5.03 -0.40
CA ASP A 47 16.07 5.49 0.88
C ASP A 47 14.97 5.81 1.91
N ARG A 48 13.76 6.08 1.41
CA ARG A 48 12.57 6.43 2.20
C ARG A 48 11.36 5.76 1.56
N VAL A 49 10.62 5.00 2.35
CA VAL A 49 9.35 4.42 1.93
C VAL A 49 8.22 5.15 2.64
N VAL A 50 7.26 5.66 1.87
CA VAL A 50 6.10 6.39 2.39
C VAL A 50 4.86 5.55 2.15
N VAL A 51 4.18 5.16 3.23
CA VAL A 51 2.89 4.47 3.17
C VAL A 51 1.79 5.51 3.14
N MET A 52 0.92 5.42 2.13
CA MET A 52 -0.25 6.28 1.98
C MET A 52 -1.51 5.62 2.55
N SER A 53 -2.39 6.40 3.15
CA SER A 53 -3.76 5.98 3.48
C SER A 53 -4.66 6.03 2.25
N ALA A 54 -5.65 5.14 2.16
CA ALA A 54 -6.47 5.03 0.96
C ALA A 54 -7.52 6.15 0.85
N ASN A 55 -8.15 6.55 1.96
CA ASN A 55 -9.17 7.60 1.95
C ASN A 55 -9.30 8.33 3.31
N PRO A 56 -9.05 9.65 3.37
CA PRO A 56 -8.46 10.50 2.33
C PRO A 56 -6.97 10.15 2.11
N GLY A 57 -6.45 10.40 0.89
CA GLY A 57 -5.03 10.24 0.55
C GLY A 57 -4.14 11.11 1.44
N ARG A 58 -3.51 10.50 2.45
CA ARG A 58 -2.60 11.15 3.40
C ARG A 58 -1.39 10.25 3.61
N ILE A 59 -0.30 10.85 4.07
CA ILE A 59 0.84 10.08 4.54
C ILE A 59 0.43 9.42 5.86
N LYS A 60 0.37 8.08 5.87
CA LYS A 60 0.13 7.30 7.09
C LYS A 60 1.42 7.22 7.90
N LYS A 61 2.50 6.81 7.24
CA LYS A 61 3.79 6.57 7.89
C LYS A 61 4.94 6.66 6.91
N GLU A 62 6.09 7.07 7.43
CA GLU A 62 7.35 7.08 6.70
C GLU A 62 8.34 6.10 7.35
N PHE A 63 9.07 5.38 6.51
CA PHE A 63 10.10 4.42 6.89
C PHE A 63 11.44 4.83 6.29
N PRO A 64 12.41 5.28 7.11
CA PRO A 64 13.77 5.50 6.64
C PRO A 64 14.49 4.16 6.43
N ILE A 65 15.08 3.95 5.25
CA ILE A 65 15.80 2.72 4.90
C ILE A 65 17.30 2.96 5.06
N GLN A 66 17.81 2.73 6.28
CA GLN A 66 19.22 2.98 6.64
C GLN A 66 20.12 1.79 6.30
N LEU A 67 19.95 1.24 5.10
CA LEU A 67 20.75 0.13 4.59
C LEU A 67 21.62 0.61 3.43
N ALA A 68 22.91 0.26 3.46
CA ALA A 68 23.84 0.60 2.39
C ALA A 68 23.45 -0.10 1.08
N ARG A 69 23.70 0.57 -0.05
CA ARG A 69 23.59 0.00 -1.40
C ARG A 69 24.95 -0.56 -1.84
N PRO A 70 25.00 -1.62 -2.66
CA PRO A 70 23.87 -2.36 -3.22
C PRO A 70 23.21 -3.29 -2.19
N ARG A 71 21.88 -3.30 -2.20
CA ARG A 71 21.05 -4.14 -1.33
C ARG A 71 20.73 -5.45 -2.03
N GLN A 72 20.82 -6.54 -1.29
CA GLN A 72 20.50 -7.90 -1.73
C GLN A 72 19.16 -8.32 -1.11
N PRO A 73 18.20 -8.87 -1.88
CA PRO A 73 16.89 -9.30 -1.36
C PRO A 73 16.97 -10.24 -0.15
N GLU A 74 18.06 -11.01 -0.03
CA GLU A 74 18.29 -12.00 1.02
C GLU A 74 18.77 -11.37 2.35
N ASN A 75 18.98 -10.06 2.40
CA ASN A 75 19.39 -9.39 3.63
C ASN A 75 18.26 -9.43 4.68
N VAL A 76 18.55 -10.03 5.84
CA VAL A 76 17.60 -10.19 6.94
C VAL A 76 17.05 -8.85 7.44
N ASP A 77 17.85 -7.78 7.44
CA ASP A 77 17.41 -6.45 7.86
C ASP A 77 16.35 -5.88 6.90
N LEU A 78 16.46 -6.16 5.60
CA LEU A 78 15.40 -5.81 4.63
C LEU A 78 14.12 -6.56 4.97
N THR A 79 14.21 -7.85 5.29
CA THR A 79 13.04 -8.67 5.63
C THR A 79 12.27 -8.08 6.82
N TYR A 80 12.97 -7.59 7.85
CA TYR A 80 12.33 -6.91 8.98
C TYR A 80 11.63 -5.62 8.58
N LEU A 81 12.24 -4.81 7.70
CA LEU A 81 11.63 -3.59 7.18
C LEU A 81 10.40 -3.88 6.33
N VAL A 82 10.47 -4.87 5.44
CA VAL A 82 9.35 -5.34 4.62
C VAL A 82 8.19 -5.78 5.52
N ALA A 83 8.46 -6.61 6.54
CA ALA A 83 7.43 -7.06 7.46
C ALA A 83 6.76 -5.90 8.21
N GLY A 84 7.55 -4.91 8.65
CA GLY A 84 7.03 -3.71 9.31
C GLY A 84 6.13 -2.87 8.40
N ILE A 85 6.53 -2.66 7.15
CA ILE A 85 5.75 -1.90 6.16
C ILE A 85 4.48 -2.66 5.76
N MET A 86 4.59 -3.97 5.50
CA MET A 86 3.46 -4.83 5.18
C MET A 86 2.40 -4.82 6.28
N LYS A 87 2.81 -4.78 7.54
CA LYS A 87 1.88 -4.66 8.67
C LYS A 87 1.07 -3.36 8.58
N GLU A 88 1.74 -2.22 8.37
CA GLU A 88 1.04 -0.93 8.25
C GLU A 88 0.12 -0.88 7.03
N LEU A 89 0.54 -1.46 5.91
CA LEU A 89 -0.27 -1.52 4.70
C LEU A 89 -1.51 -2.39 4.91
N LYS A 90 -1.34 -3.56 5.53
CA LYS A 90 -2.44 -4.49 5.83
C LYS A 90 -3.50 -3.85 6.72
N GLU A 91 -3.09 -3.14 7.77
CA GLU A 91 -4.03 -2.41 8.63
C GLU A 91 -4.86 -1.38 7.85
N GLU A 92 -4.26 -0.73 6.85
CA GLU A 92 -4.97 0.22 6.00
C GLU A 92 -5.95 -0.48 5.06
N VAL A 93 -5.53 -1.57 4.41
CA VAL A 93 -6.40 -2.38 3.54
C VAL A 93 -7.60 -2.94 4.31
N GLU A 94 -7.38 -3.45 5.53
CA GLU A 94 -8.46 -3.97 6.38
C GLU A 94 -9.44 -2.87 6.81
N LYS A 95 -8.95 -1.67 7.12
CA LYS A 95 -9.79 -0.52 7.49
C LYS A 95 -10.68 -0.10 6.32
N VAL A 96 -10.13 -0.05 5.11
CA VAL A 96 -10.88 0.31 3.90
C VAL A 96 -11.92 -0.75 3.58
N ALA A 97 -11.54 -2.02 3.60
CA ALA A 97 -12.46 -3.13 3.37
C ALA A 97 -13.66 -3.05 4.33
N LYS A 98 -13.42 -2.88 5.65
CA LYS A 98 -14.51 -2.73 6.64
C LYS A 98 -15.42 -1.54 6.35
N ALA A 99 -14.84 -0.38 6.03
CA ALA A 99 -15.62 0.82 5.72
C ALA A 99 -16.50 0.63 4.47
N GLU A 100 -15.99 -0.04 3.43
CA GLU A 100 -16.77 -0.35 2.23
C GLU A 100 -17.89 -1.36 2.51
N PHE A 101 -17.60 -2.44 3.25
CA PHE A 101 -18.62 -3.42 3.65
C PHE A 101 -19.73 -2.79 4.49
N ASP A 102 -19.39 -1.97 5.49
CA ASP A 102 -20.37 -1.28 6.34
C ASP A 102 -21.23 -0.29 5.56
N ASN A 103 -20.63 0.45 4.62
CA ASN A 103 -21.36 1.40 3.77
C ASN A 103 -22.32 0.68 2.81
N ASN A 104 -21.87 -0.41 2.18
CA ASN A 104 -22.72 -1.17 1.26
C ASN A 104 -23.90 -1.82 1.99
N TRP A 105 -23.67 -2.35 3.20
CA TRP A 105 -24.75 -2.84 4.08
C TRP A 105 -25.76 -1.75 4.46
N ARG A 106 -25.29 -0.55 4.81
CA ARG A 106 -26.18 0.59 5.12
C ARG A 106 -27.05 1.00 3.94
N LEU A 107 -26.49 1.02 2.72
CA LEU A 107 -27.24 1.32 1.50
C LEU A 107 -28.32 0.26 1.23
N GLN A 108 -27.98 -1.02 1.36
CA GLN A 108 -28.93 -2.11 1.13
C GLN A 108 -30.05 -2.12 2.18
N LYS A 109 -29.75 -1.82 3.45
CA LYS A 109 -30.76 -1.72 4.52
C LYS A 109 -31.75 -0.57 4.28
N ASN A 110 -31.31 0.55 3.72
CA ASN A 110 -32.19 1.67 3.36
C ASN A 110 -33.08 1.37 2.14
N ILE A 111 -32.70 0.40 1.28
CA ILE A 111 -33.49 0.00 0.11
C ILE A 111 -34.50 -1.09 0.47
N ILE A 112 -34.18 -1.98 1.42
CA ILE A 112 -35.00 -3.16 1.75
C ILE A 112 -36.03 -2.88 2.87
N LEU A 113 -35.89 -1.81 3.65
CA LEU A 113 -36.86 -1.44 4.70
C LEU A 113 -37.55 -0.11 4.36
N PRO A 114 -38.71 -0.12 3.69
CA PRO A 114 -39.65 0.98 3.85
C PRO A 114 -40.08 0.99 5.31
N SER A 115 -40.20 2.18 5.90
CA SER A 115 -40.70 2.40 7.25
C SER A 115 -41.96 1.56 7.49
N ILE A 116 -41.83 0.51 8.30
CA ILE A 116 -42.98 -0.11 8.96
C ILE A 116 -43.43 0.94 9.96
N ASP A 117 -44.27 1.85 9.51
CA ASP A 117 -45.05 2.71 10.38
C ASP A 117 -45.88 1.78 11.27
N SER A 118 -45.49 1.74 12.52
CA SER A 118 -46.26 1.15 13.60
C SER A 118 -47.47 2.04 13.88
N ASP A 119 -48.44 2.04 12.98
CA ASP A 119 -49.80 2.48 13.24
C ASP A 119 -50.70 1.25 13.31
N LEU A 120 -50.55 0.51 14.42
CA LEU A 120 -51.50 -0.49 14.87
C LEU A 120 -51.99 -0.03 16.23
N GLY A 121 -53.05 0.79 16.20
CA GLY A 121 -54.00 0.90 17.29
C GLY A 121 -53.81 2.10 18.20
N SER A 122 -54.47 3.20 17.86
CA SER A 122 -55.21 3.97 18.86
C SER A 122 -56.31 4.79 18.20
N GLY A 123 -57.54 4.28 18.26
CA GLY A 123 -58.71 4.95 17.71
C GLY A 123 -59.95 4.13 17.95
N LEU A 124 -60.70 4.53 18.98
CA LEU A 124 -62.03 4.08 19.36
C LEU A 124 -63.05 4.17 18.21
#